data_AF-A0AAN0JN71-F1
#
_entry.id   AF-A0AAN0JN71-F1
#
_cell.length_a   1.000
_cell.length_b   1.000
_cell.length_c   1.000
_cell.angle_alpha   90.00
_cell.angle_beta   90.00
_cell.angle_gamma   90.00
#
_symmetry.space_group_name_H-M   'P 1'
#
loop_
_entity.id
_entity.type
_entity.pdbx_description
1 polymer ?
#
loop_
_entity_poly.entity_id
_entity_poly.type
_entity_poly.pdbx_seq_one_letter_code
_entity_poly.pdbx_strand_id
1 'polypeptide(L)'
;MIVLELISGGDLKEYLNKFKPSPGELVLSSVPSILLSFCRQIASGMEYLSRKKFVHRDLAARNILVSDEGTGICKIGDFGMSRDLKDESYYISQAKKIPIKWTAPEALHYKKYSSASDVWSYGAVMYEIWSLGHKPFEIYTNQECIRLVDSGYRLPPPPGCPKPMYKLMMKCWNPDTHDRPSFSDISSSLSSPDKQLLMINKEDPVTVLGGALETSHSLYTDLQYMYKN
;
A
#
# COMPACT_ATOMS: atom_id res chain seq x y z
N MET A 1 -15.60 22.53 14.44
CA MET A 1 -15.68 22.39 12.97
C MET A 1 -14.29 22.66 12.41
N ILE A 2 -13.76 21.75 11.59
CA ILE A 2 -12.49 21.93 10.87
C ILE A 2 -12.87 22.21 9.42
N VAL A 3 -12.26 23.23 8.80
CA VAL A 3 -12.45 23.55 7.38
C VAL A 3 -11.24 23.03 6.62
N LEU A 4 -11.48 22.23 5.58
CA LEU A 4 -10.45 21.60 4.75
C LEU A 4 -10.69 21.93 3.27
N GLU A 5 -9.66 21.74 2.45
CA GLU A 5 -9.79 21.76 1.00
C GLU A 5 -10.81 20.70 0.53
N LEU A 6 -11.69 21.06 -0.40
CA LEU A 6 -12.63 20.13 -1.01
C LEU A 6 -11.91 19.33 -2.10
N ILE A 7 -11.89 18.00 -1.94
CA ILE A 7 -11.38 17.06 -2.94
C ILE A 7 -12.57 16.24 -3.44
N SER A 8 -13.02 16.53 -4.66
CA SER A 8 -14.33 16.13 -5.18
C SER A 8 -14.45 14.68 -5.63
N GLY A 9 -13.34 13.98 -5.90
CA GLY A 9 -13.34 12.60 -6.39
C GLY A 9 -13.57 11.53 -5.32
N GLY A 10 -13.72 11.93 -4.05
CA GLY A 10 -13.91 11.01 -2.93
C GLY A 10 -12.63 10.32 -2.50
N ASP A 11 -12.75 9.19 -1.81
CA ASP A 11 -11.61 8.40 -1.38
C ASP A 11 -11.11 7.44 -2.48
N LEU A 12 -9.81 7.11 -2.42
CA LEU A 12 -9.13 6.31 -3.42
C LEU A 12 -9.67 4.88 -3.49
N LYS A 13 -10.16 4.31 -2.38
CA LYS A 13 -10.70 2.95 -2.40
C LYS A 13 -11.97 2.89 -3.26
N GLU A 14 -12.87 3.86 -3.10
CA GLU A 14 -14.05 3.97 -3.95
C GLU A 14 -13.68 4.31 -5.40
N TYR A 15 -12.72 5.22 -5.59
CA TYR A 15 -12.24 5.62 -6.91
C TYR A 15 -11.67 4.44 -7.71
N LEU A 16 -10.89 3.55 -7.07
CA LEU A 16 -10.30 2.37 -7.72
C LEU A 16 -11.35 1.38 -8.25
N ASN A 17 -12.54 1.32 -7.65
CA ASN A 17 -13.61 0.44 -8.14
C ASN A 17 -14.08 0.83 -9.56
N LYS A 18 -13.88 2.08 -9.98
CA LYS A 18 -14.19 2.55 -11.34
C LYS A 18 -13.31 1.88 -12.42
N PHE A 19 -12.16 1.32 -12.03
CA PHE A 19 -11.26 0.62 -12.96
C PHE A 19 -11.50 -0.89 -13.02
N LYS A 20 -12.40 -1.44 -12.19
CA LYS A 20 -12.71 -2.87 -12.25
C LYS A 20 -13.40 -3.17 -13.57
N PRO A 21 -12.91 -4.15 -14.34
CA PRO A 21 -13.52 -4.50 -15.62
C PRO A 21 -14.86 -5.19 -15.38
N SER A 22 -15.79 -5.05 -16.33
CA SER A 22 -16.97 -5.91 -16.38
C SER A 22 -16.56 -7.36 -16.67
N PRO A 23 -17.38 -8.37 -16.33
CA PRO A 23 -17.07 -9.76 -16.68
C PRO A 23 -16.80 -9.91 -18.19
N GLY A 24 -15.60 -10.40 -18.53
CA GLY A 24 -15.16 -10.58 -19.92
C GLY A 24 -14.46 -9.38 -20.56
N GLU A 25 -14.40 -8.23 -19.88
CA GLU A 25 -13.66 -7.05 -20.34
C GLU A 25 -12.23 -7.03 -19.80
N LEU A 26 -11.33 -6.34 -20.53
CA LEU A 26 -9.99 -6.05 -20.06
C LEU A 26 -9.94 -4.63 -19.50
N VAL A 27 -9.10 -4.44 -18.48
CA VAL A 27 -8.77 -3.10 -17.99
C VAL A 27 -8.06 -2.31 -19.09
N LEU A 28 -8.37 -1.01 -19.21
CA LEU A 28 -7.74 -0.11 -20.17
C LEU A 28 -6.21 -0.10 -19.99
N SER A 29 -5.47 -0.10 -21.09
CA SER A 29 -3.99 -0.16 -21.09
C SER A 29 -3.31 1.04 -20.40
N SER A 30 -4.03 2.15 -20.22
CA SER A 30 -3.55 3.33 -19.49
C SER A 30 -3.61 3.18 -17.97
N VAL A 31 -4.44 2.26 -17.43
CA VAL A 31 -4.68 2.14 -15.98
C VAL A 31 -3.41 1.85 -15.19
N PRO A 32 -2.49 0.94 -15.60
CA PRO A 32 -1.25 0.71 -14.85
C PRO A 32 -0.42 1.97 -14.60
N SER A 33 -0.35 2.90 -15.56
CA SER A 33 0.32 4.20 -15.38
C SER A 33 -0.41 5.10 -14.38
N ILE A 34 -1.75 5.08 -14.37
CA ILE A 34 -2.56 5.81 -13.38
C ILE A 34 -2.30 5.25 -11.97
N LEU A 35 -2.32 3.92 -11.81
CA LEU A 35 -2.04 3.25 -10.54
C LEU A 35 -0.63 3.58 -10.01
N LEU A 36 0.37 3.56 -10.90
CA LEU A 36 1.74 3.96 -10.56
C LEU A 36 1.84 5.43 -10.16
N SER A 37 1.07 6.32 -10.81
CA SER A 37 0.98 7.73 -10.42
C SER A 37 0.48 7.89 -8.98
N PHE A 38 -0.57 7.16 -8.59
CA PHE A 38 -1.04 7.19 -7.19
C PHE A 38 0.02 6.71 -6.20
N CYS A 39 0.72 5.60 -6.51
CA CYS A 39 1.83 5.12 -5.68
C CYS A 39 2.90 6.21 -5.47
N ARG A 40 3.29 6.92 -6.54
CA ARG A 40 4.29 8.01 -6.49
C ARG A 40 3.83 9.19 -5.64
N GLN A 41 2.59 9.66 -5.85
CA GLN A 41 2.04 10.80 -5.12
C GLN A 41 1.90 10.52 -3.62
N ILE A 42 1.42 9.33 -3.26
CA ILE A 42 1.30 8.91 -1.85
C ILE A 42 2.68 8.76 -1.21
N ALA A 43 3.66 8.17 -1.93
CA ALA A 43 5.04 8.07 -1.44
C ALA A 43 5.64 9.46 -1.16
N SER A 44 5.46 10.41 -2.07
CA SER A 44 5.94 11.79 -1.90
C SER A 44 5.29 12.48 -0.69
N GLY A 45 3.97 12.31 -0.50
CA GLY A 45 3.27 12.83 0.68
C GLY A 45 3.78 12.21 1.98
N MET A 46 4.01 10.90 2.01
CA MET A 46 4.53 10.22 3.20
C MET A 46 6.01 10.51 3.46
N GLU A 47 6.81 10.75 2.43
CA GLU A 47 8.18 11.25 2.57
C GLU A 47 8.20 12.62 3.26
N TYR A 48 7.28 13.51 2.87
CA TYR A 48 7.12 14.79 3.54
C TYR A 48 6.77 14.62 5.03
N LEU A 49 5.78 13.78 5.36
CA LEU A 49 5.39 13.52 6.76
C LEU A 49 6.54 12.91 7.57
N SER A 50 7.21 11.91 7.02
CA SER A 50 8.36 11.25 7.67
C SER A 50 9.49 12.24 7.95
N ARG A 51 9.83 13.12 7.00
CA ARG A 51 10.84 14.18 7.19
C ARG A 51 10.45 15.18 8.27
N LYS A 52 9.15 15.41 8.45
CA LYS A 52 8.60 16.22 9.55
C LYS A 52 8.45 15.44 10.86
N LYS A 53 8.99 14.22 10.93
CA LYS A 53 8.87 13.30 12.08
C LYS A 53 7.41 13.07 12.50
N PHE A 54 6.53 13.02 11.52
CA PHE A 54 5.09 12.88 11.72
C PHE A 54 4.63 11.50 11.25
N VAL A 55 3.98 10.75 12.14
CA VAL A 55 3.49 9.39 11.86
C VAL A 55 2.00 9.41 11.65
N HIS A 56 1.55 8.84 10.53
CA HIS A 56 0.15 8.83 10.10
C HIS A 56 -0.70 7.86 10.92
N ARG A 57 -0.21 6.61 11.10
CA ARG A 57 -0.79 5.52 11.91
C ARG A 57 -2.08 4.89 11.39
N ASP A 58 -2.74 5.50 10.42
CA ASP A 58 -3.87 4.92 9.68
C ASP A 58 -3.75 5.13 8.17
N LEU A 59 -2.58 4.87 7.60
CA LEU A 59 -2.40 4.98 6.15
C LEU A 59 -3.10 3.82 5.44
N ALA A 60 -4.15 4.14 4.67
CA ALA A 60 -4.98 3.19 3.93
C ALA A 60 -5.63 3.90 2.74
N ALA A 61 -6.05 3.19 1.69
CA ALA A 61 -6.65 3.80 0.50
C ALA A 61 -7.92 4.64 0.83
N ARG A 62 -8.72 4.21 1.82
CA ARG A 62 -9.88 4.98 2.32
C ARG A 62 -9.53 6.36 2.91
N ASN A 63 -8.27 6.57 3.27
CA ASN A 63 -7.75 7.82 3.82
C ASN A 63 -6.91 8.59 2.79
N ILE A 64 -6.93 8.17 1.52
CA ILE A 64 -6.37 8.93 0.42
C ILE A 64 -7.52 9.53 -0.36
N LEU A 65 -7.50 10.83 -0.60
CA LEU A 65 -8.52 11.54 -1.36
C LEU A 65 -8.02 11.77 -2.79
N VAL A 66 -8.89 11.60 -3.78
CA VAL A 66 -8.55 11.77 -5.20
C VAL A 66 -9.30 12.99 -5.74
N SER A 67 -8.59 13.89 -6.40
CA SER A 67 -9.20 15.02 -7.12
C SER A 67 -10.04 14.51 -8.29
N ASP A 68 -10.72 15.43 -8.98
CA ASP A 68 -11.56 15.07 -10.12
C ASP A 68 -10.82 14.24 -11.21
N GLU A 69 -11.62 13.54 -12.02
CA GLU A 69 -11.16 12.54 -12.99
C GLU A 69 -10.17 13.10 -14.03
N GLY A 70 -10.12 14.42 -14.22
CA GLY A 70 -9.25 15.08 -15.18
C GLY A 70 -7.82 15.34 -14.69
N THR A 71 -7.60 15.40 -13.38
CA THR A 71 -6.29 15.79 -12.80
C THR A 71 -5.51 14.61 -12.23
N GLY A 72 -6.20 13.58 -11.73
CA GLY A 72 -5.56 12.36 -11.20
C GLY A 72 -4.64 12.62 -10.01
N ILE A 73 -4.83 13.74 -9.30
CA ILE A 73 -4.05 14.10 -8.11
C ILE A 73 -4.65 13.36 -6.91
N CYS A 74 -3.80 12.79 -6.04
CA CYS A 74 -4.26 12.26 -4.77
C CYS A 74 -3.52 12.88 -3.59
N LYS A 75 -4.22 13.01 -2.46
CA LYS A 75 -3.69 13.59 -1.23
C LYS A 75 -4.00 12.70 -0.05
N ILE A 76 -3.05 12.62 0.89
CA ILE A 76 -3.23 11.90 2.14
C ILE A 76 -4.16 12.73 3.04
N GLY A 77 -5.20 12.10 3.55
CA GLY A 77 -6.19 12.68 4.45
C GLY A 77 -6.34 11.85 5.74
N ASP A 78 -7.31 12.25 6.57
CA ASP A 78 -7.60 11.68 7.88
C ASP A 78 -6.39 11.51 8.83
N PHE A 79 -5.97 12.65 9.37
CA PHE A 79 -4.92 12.71 10.38
C PHE A 79 -5.44 12.47 11.82
N GLY A 80 -6.65 11.92 11.99
CA GLY A 80 -7.29 11.75 13.30
C GLY A 80 -6.51 10.83 14.26
N MET A 81 -5.71 9.92 13.72
CA MET A 81 -4.82 9.04 14.48
C MET A 81 -3.37 9.52 14.53
N SER A 82 -3.02 10.56 13.78
CA SER A 82 -1.62 10.91 13.55
C SER A 82 -0.96 11.62 14.74
N ARG A 83 0.37 11.57 14.79
CA ARG A 83 1.17 12.08 15.91
C ARG A 83 2.50 12.67 15.42
N ASP A 84 2.85 13.82 16.00
CA ASP A 84 4.19 14.39 15.93
C ASP A 84 5.09 13.65 16.94
N LEU A 85 6.20 13.09 16.47
CA LEU A 85 7.18 12.39 17.32
C LEU A 85 8.12 13.34 18.06
N LYS A 86 8.13 14.65 17.73
CA LYS A 86 9.10 15.62 18.26
C LYS A 86 10.55 15.13 18.06
N ASP A 87 11.27 14.82 19.14
CA ASP A 87 12.63 14.30 19.08
C ASP A 87 12.74 12.79 19.32
N GLU A 88 11.61 12.11 19.51
CA GLU A 88 11.54 10.66 19.68
C GLU A 88 11.54 9.93 18.33
N SER A 89 12.02 8.68 18.33
CA SER A 89 12.04 7.84 17.12
C SER A 89 10.77 6.99 16.94
N TYR A 90 9.92 6.90 17.97
CA TYR A 90 8.66 6.16 17.95
C TYR A 90 7.67 6.70 18.98
N TYR A 91 6.39 6.36 18.83
CA TYR A 91 5.32 6.68 19.75
C TYR A 91 4.61 5.41 20.23
N ILE A 92 4.32 5.31 21.55
CA ILE A 92 3.52 4.22 22.13
C ILE A 92 2.07 4.66 22.26
N SER A 93 1.17 4.02 21.51
CA SER A 93 -0.26 4.37 21.51
C SER A 93 -1.06 3.73 22.65
N GLN A 94 -1.94 4.52 23.29
CA GLN A 94 -2.99 4.02 24.19
C GLN A 94 -4.34 3.74 23.50
N ALA A 95 -4.47 3.98 22.19
CA ALA A 95 -5.72 3.79 21.45
C ALA A 95 -6.15 2.30 21.41
N LYS A 96 -7.45 2.06 21.61
CA LYS A 96 -8.05 0.70 21.62
C LYS A 96 -8.42 0.17 20.23
N LYS A 97 -8.71 1.04 19.26
CA LYS A 97 -9.06 0.66 17.88
C LYS A 97 -7.85 0.84 16.97
N ILE A 98 -7.53 -0.20 16.21
CA ILE A 98 -6.35 -0.25 15.32
C ILE A 98 -6.78 -0.86 13.98
N PRO A 99 -6.36 -0.31 12.84
CA PRO A 99 -6.63 -0.85 11.50
C PRO A 99 -5.74 -2.08 11.24
N ILE A 100 -6.08 -3.23 11.84
CA ILE A 100 -5.20 -4.41 11.95
C ILE A 100 -4.53 -4.80 10.61
N LYS A 101 -5.30 -4.84 9.51
CA LYS A 101 -4.80 -5.34 8.21
C LYS A 101 -3.81 -4.40 7.50
N TRP A 102 -3.61 -3.18 8.00
CA TRP A 102 -2.62 -2.21 7.53
C TRP A 102 -1.50 -1.96 8.55
N THR A 103 -1.61 -2.53 9.75
CA THR A 103 -0.72 -2.19 10.86
C THR A 103 0.47 -3.13 10.89
N ALA A 104 1.67 -2.57 11.06
CA ALA A 104 2.91 -3.34 11.18
C ALA A 104 2.94 -4.24 12.43
N PRO A 105 3.67 -5.37 12.42
CA PRO A 105 3.73 -6.31 13.54
C PRO A 105 4.13 -5.68 14.88
N GLU A 106 5.13 -4.80 14.87
CA GLU A 106 5.61 -4.11 16.06
C GLU A 106 4.57 -3.12 16.62
N ALA A 107 3.77 -2.51 15.74
CA ALA A 107 2.68 -1.63 16.14
C ALA A 107 1.46 -2.43 16.64
N LEU A 108 1.23 -3.64 16.13
CA LEU A 108 0.19 -4.55 16.63
C LEU A 108 0.50 -5.05 18.04
N HIS A 109 1.71 -5.58 18.24
CA HIS A 109 2.14 -6.22 19.49
C HIS A 109 2.52 -5.23 20.58
N TYR A 110 3.29 -4.20 20.24
CA TYR A 110 3.89 -3.29 21.22
C TYR A 110 3.34 -1.87 21.15
N LYS A 111 2.36 -1.62 20.28
CA LYS A 111 1.80 -0.27 20.03
C LYS A 111 2.86 0.76 19.65
N LYS A 112 3.99 0.30 19.11
CA LYS A 112 5.14 1.12 18.72
C LYS A 112 4.95 1.61 17.28
N TYR A 113 4.60 2.88 17.13
CA TYR A 113 4.41 3.53 15.84
C TYR A 113 5.62 4.38 15.48
N SER A 114 6.05 4.32 14.23
CA SER A 114 7.17 5.08 13.65
C SER A 114 6.97 5.27 12.15
N SER A 115 7.83 6.05 11.47
CA SER A 115 7.81 6.11 10.00
C SER A 115 7.96 4.73 9.36
N ALA A 116 8.72 3.80 9.96
CA ALA A 116 8.86 2.43 9.47
C ALA A 116 7.57 1.60 9.60
N SER A 117 6.71 1.93 10.58
CA SER A 117 5.38 1.31 10.67
C SER A 117 4.42 1.85 9.61
N ASP A 118 4.56 3.13 9.23
CA ASP A 118 3.79 3.69 8.10
C ASP A 118 4.28 3.14 6.75
N VAL A 119 5.57 2.79 6.61
CA VAL A 119 6.10 2.08 5.42
C VAL A 119 5.40 0.74 5.22
N TRP A 120 5.15 -0.01 6.29
CA TRP A 120 4.36 -1.24 6.21
C TRP A 120 2.94 -0.96 5.70
N SER A 121 2.28 0.06 6.26
CA SER A 121 0.95 0.49 5.83
C SER A 121 0.94 0.94 4.37
N TYR A 122 2.01 1.59 3.90
CA TYR A 122 2.19 1.96 2.50
C TYR A 122 2.25 0.74 1.58
N GLY A 123 2.93 -0.34 2.00
CA GLY A 123 2.89 -1.62 1.27
C GLY A 123 1.46 -2.17 1.14
N ALA A 124 0.64 -2.06 2.21
CA ALA A 124 -0.77 -2.42 2.17
C ALA A 124 -1.59 -1.53 1.23
N VAL A 125 -1.31 -0.22 1.17
CA VAL A 125 -1.93 0.70 0.21
C VAL A 125 -1.54 0.37 -1.24
N MET A 126 -0.28 0.04 -1.50
CA MET A 126 0.15 -0.43 -2.82
C MET A 126 -0.64 -1.68 -3.24
N TYR A 127 -0.87 -2.63 -2.32
CA TYR A 127 -1.72 -3.78 -2.58
C TYR A 127 -3.16 -3.37 -2.94
N GLU A 128 -3.77 -2.46 -2.16
CA GLU A 128 -5.10 -1.93 -2.48
C GLU A 128 -5.15 -1.30 -3.88
N ILE A 129 -4.13 -0.52 -4.26
CA ILE A 129 -4.04 0.11 -5.59
C ILE A 129 -3.99 -0.93 -6.71
N TRP A 130 -3.05 -1.89 -6.63
CA TRP A 130 -2.85 -2.88 -7.68
C TRP A 130 -3.92 -3.96 -7.73
N SER A 131 -4.68 -4.13 -6.65
CA SER A 131 -5.87 -4.99 -6.61
C SER A 131 -7.16 -4.24 -6.92
N LEU A 132 -7.08 -2.97 -7.38
CA LEU A 132 -8.25 -2.15 -7.71
C LEU A 132 -9.23 -2.00 -6.54
N GLY A 133 -8.73 -1.82 -5.33
CA GLY A 133 -9.50 -1.50 -4.13
C GLY A 133 -9.89 -2.70 -3.26
N HIS A 134 -9.34 -3.90 -3.52
CA HIS A 134 -9.51 -5.02 -2.58
C HIS A 134 -8.81 -4.74 -1.26
N LYS A 135 -9.49 -5.11 -0.17
CA LYS A 135 -8.95 -4.95 1.18
C LYS A 135 -7.78 -5.93 1.39
N PRO A 136 -6.65 -5.52 1.99
CA PRO A 136 -5.59 -6.46 2.35
C PRO A 136 -6.16 -7.55 3.25
N PHE A 137 -5.78 -8.81 3.01
CA PHE A 137 -6.25 -9.97 3.76
C PHE A 137 -7.79 -10.05 3.88
N GLU A 138 -8.55 -9.60 2.86
CA GLU A 138 -10.02 -9.47 2.90
C GLU A 138 -10.71 -10.73 3.43
N ILE A 139 -10.31 -11.90 2.91
CA ILE A 139 -10.87 -13.21 3.21
C ILE A 139 -10.53 -13.75 4.60
N TYR A 140 -9.59 -13.11 5.31
CA TYR A 140 -9.16 -13.54 6.64
C TYR A 140 -9.76 -12.64 7.73
N THR A 141 -10.05 -13.24 8.88
CA THR A 141 -10.33 -12.48 10.10
C THR A 141 -9.09 -11.71 10.56
N ASN A 142 -9.28 -10.72 11.45
CA ASN A 142 -8.15 -9.98 12.00
C ASN A 142 -7.19 -10.88 12.79
N GLN A 143 -7.68 -11.90 13.50
CA GLN A 143 -6.84 -12.84 14.24
C GLN A 143 -6.01 -13.72 13.30
N GLU A 144 -6.61 -14.18 12.21
CA GLU A 144 -5.89 -14.94 11.17
C GLU A 144 -4.84 -14.08 10.47
N CYS A 145 -5.16 -12.83 10.16
CA CYS A 145 -4.21 -11.88 9.59
C CYS A 145 -2.95 -11.74 10.45
N ILE A 146 -3.12 -11.59 11.78
CA ILE A 146 -1.99 -11.51 12.72
C ILE A 146 -1.17 -12.79 12.67
N ARG A 147 -1.80 -13.96 12.83
CA ARG A 147 -1.10 -15.27 12.79
C ARG A 147 -0.34 -15.49 11.49
N LEU A 148 -0.93 -15.14 10.35
CA LEU A 148 -0.29 -15.26 9.04
C LEU A 148 0.93 -14.35 8.96
N VAL A 149 0.79 -13.07 9.27
CA VAL A 149 1.89 -12.11 9.24
C VAL A 149 3.06 -12.55 10.14
N ASP A 150 2.74 -13.05 11.34
CA ASP A 150 3.72 -13.54 12.32
C ASP A 150 4.46 -14.80 11.86
N SER A 151 3.78 -15.66 11.09
CA SER A 151 4.42 -16.83 10.45
C SER A 151 5.29 -16.49 9.24
N GLY A 152 5.48 -15.21 8.93
CA GLY A 152 6.25 -14.76 7.76
C GLY A 152 5.45 -14.76 6.45
N TYR A 153 4.18 -15.16 6.46
CA TYR A 153 3.33 -15.05 5.28
C TYR A 153 3.12 -13.59 4.87
N ARG A 154 3.13 -13.33 3.57
CA ARG A 154 2.72 -12.07 2.94
C ARG A 154 1.71 -12.35 1.85
N LEU A 155 0.87 -11.36 1.54
CA LEU A 155 -0.10 -11.47 0.47
C LEU A 155 0.61 -11.73 -0.88
N PRO A 156 0.10 -12.64 -1.72
CA PRO A 156 0.53 -12.78 -3.11
C PRO A 156 0.38 -11.46 -3.88
N PRO A 157 1.09 -11.27 -4.99
CA PRO A 157 0.88 -10.11 -5.85
C PRO A 157 -0.58 -10.08 -6.35
N PRO A 158 -1.23 -8.92 -6.47
CA PRO A 158 -2.48 -8.85 -7.23
C PRO A 158 -2.28 -9.26 -8.70
N PRO A 159 -3.31 -9.79 -9.39
CA PRO A 159 -3.26 -10.08 -10.82
C PRO A 159 -2.82 -8.85 -11.64
N GLY A 160 -1.94 -9.06 -12.61
CA GLY A 160 -1.38 -7.99 -13.43
C GLY A 160 -0.43 -7.02 -12.70
N CYS A 161 -0.09 -7.27 -11.42
CA CYS A 161 0.88 -6.45 -10.70
C CYS A 161 2.32 -6.70 -11.23
N PRO A 162 3.03 -5.67 -11.70
CA PRO A 162 4.40 -5.81 -12.19
C PRO A 162 5.37 -6.26 -11.08
N LYS A 163 6.32 -7.14 -11.43
CA LYS A 163 7.34 -7.65 -10.49
C LYS A 163 8.07 -6.55 -9.71
N PRO A 164 8.46 -5.41 -10.34
CA PRO A 164 9.09 -4.31 -9.59
C PRO A 164 8.20 -3.72 -8.49
N MET A 165 6.89 -3.63 -8.73
CA MET A 165 5.92 -3.12 -7.75
C MET A 165 5.74 -4.10 -6.61
N TYR A 166 5.57 -5.39 -6.91
CA TYR A 166 5.44 -6.41 -5.88
C TYR A 166 6.71 -6.55 -5.05
N LYS A 167 7.89 -6.48 -5.68
CA LYS A 167 9.17 -6.48 -4.96
C LYS A 167 9.28 -5.31 -3.98
N LEU A 168 8.78 -4.12 -4.35
CA LEU A 168 8.74 -2.97 -3.44
C LEU A 168 7.76 -3.20 -2.29
N MET A 169 6.56 -3.75 -2.55
CA MET A 169 5.61 -4.14 -1.48
C MET A 169 6.26 -5.10 -0.48
N MET A 170 6.96 -6.13 -0.98
CA MET A 170 7.65 -7.10 -0.13
C MET A 170 8.76 -6.48 0.72
N LYS A 171 9.51 -5.49 0.20
CA LYS A 171 10.46 -4.72 1.00
C LYS A 171 9.77 -3.89 2.09
N CYS A 172 8.63 -3.27 1.79
CA CYS A 172 7.83 -2.55 2.78
C CYS A 172 7.34 -3.47 3.91
N TRP A 173 7.08 -4.74 3.59
CA TRP A 173 6.63 -5.75 4.56
C TRP A 173 7.77 -6.58 5.18
N ASN A 174 8.99 -6.06 5.21
CA ASN A 174 10.08 -6.71 5.93
C ASN A 174 9.73 -6.85 7.43
N PRO A 175 9.88 -8.03 8.04
CA PRO A 175 9.66 -8.21 9.48
C PRO A 175 10.53 -7.29 10.34
N ASP A 176 11.81 -7.10 9.97
CA ASP A 176 12.68 -6.15 10.66
C ASP A 176 12.37 -4.72 10.22
N THR A 177 12.11 -3.84 11.18
CA THR A 177 11.86 -2.42 10.94
C THR A 177 13.03 -1.69 10.29
N HIS A 178 14.27 -2.13 10.54
CA HIS A 178 15.48 -1.48 10.04
C HIS A 178 15.79 -1.84 8.58
N ASP A 179 15.33 -3.00 8.14
CA ASP A 179 15.49 -3.46 6.76
C ASP A 179 14.34 -3.00 5.84
N ARG A 180 13.35 -2.28 6.39
CA ARG A 180 12.33 -1.59 5.58
C ARG A 180 12.93 -0.35 4.93
N PRO A 181 12.61 -0.08 3.65
CA PRO A 181 13.08 1.14 2.99
C PRO A 181 12.48 2.37 3.66
N SER A 182 13.23 3.48 3.69
CA SER A 182 12.65 4.77 4.07
C SER A 182 11.71 5.26 2.96
N PHE A 183 10.83 6.22 3.28
CA PHE A 183 10.01 6.85 2.23
C PHE A 183 10.84 7.55 1.15
N SER A 184 12.06 8.01 1.47
CA SER A 184 12.95 8.58 0.45
C SER A 184 13.50 7.51 -0.49
N ASP A 185 13.83 6.32 0.03
CA ASP A 185 14.22 5.17 -0.80
C ASP A 185 13.08 4.69 -1.68
N ILE A 186 11.85 4.71 -1.16
CA ILE A 186 10.62 4.39 -1.90
C ILE A 186 10.39 5.39 -3.04
N SER A 187 10.40 6.70 -2.75
CA SER A 187 10.26 7.76 -3.75
C SER A 187 11.33 7.63 -4.84
N SER A 188 12.58 7.39 -4.44
CA SER A 188 13.70 7.19 -5.37
C SER A 188 13.48 5.97 -6.26
N SER A 189 13.02 4.84 -5.69
CA SER A 189 12.73 3.62 -6.46
C SER A 189 11.62 3.86 -7.49
N LEU A 190 10.57 4.59 -7.10
CA LEU A 190 9.40 4.89 -7.95
C LEU A 190 9.66 5.99 -8.99
N SER A 191 10.75 6.75 -8.88
CA SER A 191 11.16 7.75 -9.88
C SER A 191 11.61 7.14 -11.21
N SER A 192 11.88 5.83 -11.23
CA SER A 192 12.27 5.10 -12.44
C SER A 192 11.18 5.20 -13.53
N PRO A 193 11.55 5.18 -14.83
CA PRO A 193 10.59 5.29 -15.93
C PRO A 193 9.51 4.20 -15.91
N ASP A 194 8.28 4.54 -16.34
CA ASP A 194 7.14 3.61 -16.40
C ASP A 194 7.47 2.31 -17.13
N LYS A 195 8.18 2.39 -18.28
CA LYS A 195 8.59 1.20 -19.06
C LYS A 195 9.41 0.18 -18.25
N GLN A 196 10.10 0.62 -17.21
CA GLN A 196 10.91 -0.25 -16.34
C GLN A 196 10.07 -0.78 -15.18
N LEU A 197 9.22 0.07 -14.59
CA LEU A 197 8.40 -0.28 -13.42
C LEU A 197 7.17 -1.12 -13.77
N LEU A 198 6.63 -0.94 -14.96
CA LEU A 198 5.42 -1.60 -15.46
C LEU A 198 5.72 -2.81 -16.36
N MET A 199 6.98 -3.20 -16.46
CA MET A 199 7.37 -4.38 -17.24
C MET A 199 6.85 -5.66 -16.58
N ILE A 200 6.05 -6.42 -17.33
CA ILE A 200 5.61 -7.78 -16.98
C ILE A 200 6.51 -8.75 -17.73
N ASN A 201 7.06 -9.76 -17.06
CA ASN A 201 7.88 -10.77 -17.71
C ASN A 201 6.98 -11.63 -18.61
N LYS A 202 7.41 -11.87 -19.86
CA LYS A 202 6.66 -12.70 -20.82
C LYS A 202 6.64 -14.18 -20.44
N GLU A 203 7.57 -14.62 -19.60
CA GLU A 203 7.67 -15.99 -19.10
C GLU A 203 6.73 -16.27 -17.93
N ASP A 204 6.24 -15.23 -17.24
CA ASP A 204 5.28 -15.40 -16.16
C ASP A 204 3.89 -15.70 -16.76
N PRO A 205 3.08 -16.56 -16.11
CA PRO A 205 1.68 -16.75 -16.49
C PRO A 205 0.99 -15.39 -16.62
N VAL A 206 0.41 -15.12 -17.79
CA VAL A 206 -0.25 -13.84 -18.04
C VAL A 206 -1.47 -13.75 -17.12
N THR A 207 -1.36 -12.91 -16.09
CA THR A 207 -2.50 -12.52 -15.26
C THR A 207 -2.94 -11.13 -15.68
N VAL A 208 -4.25 -10.93 -15.74
CA VAL A 208 -4.85 -9.68 -16.18
C VAL A 208 -5.14 -8.84 -14.95
N LEU A 209 -4.75 -7.56 -15.00
CA LEU A 209 -5.12 -6.58 -13.97
C LEU A 209 -6.64 -6.59 -13.75
N GLY A 210 -7.08 -6.69 -12.50
CA GLY A 210 -8.51 -6.81 -12.16
C GLY A 210 -9.09 -8.22 -12.31
N GLY A 211 -8.28 -9.22 -12.66
CA GLY A 211 -8.67 -10.63 -12.59
C GLY A 211 -8.86 -11.14 -11.14
N ALA A 212 -9.31 -12.38 -10.99
CA ALA A 212 -9.51 -12.98 -9.67
C ALA A 212 -8.18 -13.18 -8.91
N LEU A 213 -8.13 -12.84 -7.63
CA LEU A 213 -6.88 -12.76 -6.85
C LEU A 213 -6.11 -14.10 -6.81
N GLU A 214 -6.83 -15.21 -6.75
CA GLU A 214 -6.30 -16.57 -6.76
C GLU A 214 -5.42 -16.89 -7.98
N THR A 215 -5.68 -16.25 -9.12
CA THR A 215 -4.98 -16.51 -10.39
C THR A 215 -3.49 -16.12 -10.38
N SER A 216 -3.08 -15.31 -9.39
CA SER A 216 -1.73 -14.75 -9.27
C SER A 216 -0.89 -15.38 -8.16
N HIS A 217 -1.41 -16.41 -7.47
CA HIS A 217 -0.71 -17.05 -6.35
C HIS A 217 0.58 -17.78 -6.76
N SER A 218 0.73 -18.16 -8.02
CA SER A 218 1.94 -18.76 -8.56
C SER A 218 2.99 -17.75 -9.03
N LEU A 219 2.70 -16.44 -9.00
CA LEU A 219 3.61 -15.40 -9.48
C LEU A 219 4.63 -15.01 -8.43
N TYR A 220 5.89 -14.87 -8.84
CA TYR A 220 6.96 -14.37 -7.97
C TYR A 220 7.09 -15.15 -6.65
N THR A 221 6.98 -16.48 -6.72
CA THR A 221 7.05 -17.35 -5.54
C THR A 221 8.32 -17.12 -4.73
N ASP A 222 9.45 -16.86 -5.39
CA ASP A 222 10.71 -16.43 -4.77
C ASP A 222 10.51 -15.27 -3.78
N LEU A 223 9.73 -14.27 -4.16
CA LEU A 223 9.40 -13.14 -3.30
C LEU A 223 8.37 -13.51 -2.22
N GLN A 224 7.35 -14.31 -2.56
CA GLN A 224 6.31 -14.70 -1.59
C GLN A 224 6.85 -15.51 -0.41
N TYR A 225 7.86 -16.34 -0.63
CA TYR A 225 8.49 -17.17 0.41
C TYR A 225 9.68 -16.48 1.10
N MET A 226 10.00 -15.23 0.73
CA MET A 226 11.18 -14.51 1.25
C MET A 226 11.29 -14.46 2.78
N TYR A 227 10.16 -14.41 3.49
CA TYR A 227 10.12 -14.34 4.95
C TYR A 227 9.55 -15.60 5.62
N LYS A 228 9.28 -16.66 4.84
CA LYS A 228 8.88 -17.95 5.38
C LYS A 228 10.15 -18.78 5.65
N ASN A 229 10.30 -19.23 6.88
CA ASN A 229 11.34 -20.20 7.25
C ASN A 229 11.02 -21.59 6.71
#